data_AF-A0A1H9VAZ3-F1
#
_entry.id   AF-A0A1H9VAZ3-F1
#
_cell.length_a   1.000
_cell.length_b   1.000
_cell.length_c   1.000
_cell.angle_alpha   90.00
_cell.angle_beta   90.00
_cell.angle_gamma   90.00
#
_symmetry.space_group_name_H-M   'P 1'
#
loop_
_entity.id
_entity.type
_entity.pdbx_description
1 polymer ?
#
loop_
_entity_poly.entity_id
_entity_poly.type
_entity_poly.pdbx_seq_one_letter_code
_entity_poly.pdbx_strand_id
1 'polypeptide(L)'
;MLAKQSPESAIPDRCLVTKIFYMGEEGGIVCGLNIGGPDAKTPFFVSITHLIFDRRCAIFRQIEAYQRHRVKKLKQQRARDY
;
A
#
# COMPACT_ATOMS: atom_id res chain seq x y z
N MET A 1 -23.68 -12.59 9.83
CA MET A 1 -22.44 -13.39 9.76
C MET A 1 -21.87 -13.26 8.35
N LEU A 2 -20.89 -12.36 8.14
CA LEU A 2 -20.29 -12.14 6.83
C LEU A 2 -18.85 -12.69 6.81
N ALA A 3 -18.67 -13.68 5.92
CA ALA A 3 -17.45 -14.18 5.29
C ALA A 3 -16.21 -14.42 6.16
N LYS A 4 -15.93 -15.73 6.37
CA LYS A 4 -14.58 -16.25 6.62
C LYS A 4 -13.60 -15.58 5.66
N GLN A 5 -12.63 -14.90 6.26
CA GLN A 5 -11.52 -14.28 5.55
C GLN A 5 -10.75 -15.34 4.75
N SER A 6 -10.28 -14.88 3.58
CA SER A 6 -9.61 -15.61 2.51
C SER A 6 -8.51 -16.59 2.97
N PRO A 7 -8.17 -17.57 2.12
CA PRO A 7 -7.21 -18.61 2.45
C PRO A 7 -5.87 -17.98 2.84
N GLU A 8 -5.27 -18.59 3.86
CA GLU A 8 -3.94 -18.35 4.42
C GLU A 8 -2.87 -18.49 3.33
N SER A 9 -2.87 -17.53 2.42
CA SER A 9 -1.98 -17.47 1.27
C SER A 9 -0.69 -16.89 1.81
N ALA A 10 0.38 -17.69 1.79
CA ALA A 10 1.70 -17.24 2.20
C ALA A 10 2.01 -15.89 1.54
N ILE A 11 2.11 -14.83 2.35
CA ILE A 11 2.41 -13.49 1.86
C ILE A 11 3.83 -13.58 1.30
N PRO A 12 4.03 -13.37 -0.01
CA PRO A 12 5.35 -13.47 -0.59
C PRO A 12 6.20 -12.30 -0.10
N ASP A 13 7.49 -12.56 0.15
CA ASP A 13 8.47 -11.53 0.55
C ASP A 13 8.56 -10.36 -0.45
N ARG A 14 8.13 -10.59 -1.70
CA ARG A 14 8.06 -9.58 -2.76
C ARG A 14 6.77 -9.71 -3.54
N CYS A 15 6.19 -8.57 -3.89
CA CYS A 15 5.00 -8.47 -4.71
C CYS A 15 5.14 -7.33 -5.74
N LEU A 16 4.31 -7.37 -6.76
CA LEU A 16 4.24 -6.33 -7.79
C LEU A 16 3.02 -5.45 -7.56
N VAL A 17 3.23 -4.14 -7.67
CA VAL A 17 2.13 -3.16 -7.74
C VAL A 17 1.51 -3.25 -9.14
N THR A 18 0.25 -3.62 -9.21
CA THR A 18 -0.50 -3.78 -10.47
C THR A 18 -1.44 -2.61 -10.74
N LYS A 19 -1.86 -1.88 -9.70
CA LYS A 19 -2.75 -0.73 -9.80
C LYS A 19 -2.36 0.34 -8.80
N ILE A 20 -2.59 1.60 -9.14
CA ILE A 20 -2.34 2.76 -8.28
C ILE A 20 -3.62 3.59 -8.25
N PHE A 21 -4.06 3.95 -7.05
CA PHE A 21 -5.24 4.76 -6.81
C PHE A 21 -4.87 5.95 -5.95
N TYR A 22 -5.37 7.13 -6.31
CA TYR A 22 -5.31 8.29 -5.43
C TYR A 22 -6.66 8.47 -4.74
N MET A 23 -6.69 8.23 -3.42
CA MET A 23 -7.90 8.30 -2.59
C MET A 23 -8.04 9.65 -1.88
N GLY A 24 -7.56 10.72 -2.52
CA GLY A 24 -7.58 12.07 -1.96
C GLY A 24 -6.56 12.29 -0.85
N GLU A 25 -6.66 13.44 -0.19
CA GLU A 25 -5.69 13.86 0.83
C GLU A 25 -5.76 13.04 2.13
N GLU A 26 -6.93 12.48 2.43
CA GLU A 26 -7.17 11.60 3.58
C GLU A 26 -6.70 10.17 3.30
N GLY A 27 -7.00 9.61 2.13
CA GLY A 27 -6.59 8.25 1.77
C GLY A 27 -5.16 8.15 1.23
N GLY A 28 -4.65 9.22 0.62
CA GLY A 28 -3.37 9.23 -0.08
C GLY A 28 -3.32 8.27 -1.25
N ILE A 29 -2.11 7.81 -1.59
CA ILE A 29 -1.90 6.81 -2.64
C ILE A 29 -2.09 5.41 -2.06
N VAL A 30 -2.89 4.61 -2.74
CA VAL A 30 -3.14 3.19 -2.47
C VAL A 30 -2.68 2.36 -3.66
N CYS A 31 -1.96 1.28 -3.37
CA CYS A 31 -1.42 0.35 -4.32
C CYS A 31 -2.23 -0.95 -4.29
N GLY A 32 -2.67 -1.42 -5.46
CA GLY A 32 -3.15 -2.77 -5.67
C GLY A 32 -1.96 -3.70 -5.90
N LEU A 33 -1.89 -4.79 -5.15
CA LEU A 33 -0.83 -5.79 -5.19
C LEU A 33 -1.37 -7.11 -5.73
N ASN A 34 -0.54 -7.79 -6.52
CA ASN A 34 -0.77 -9.19 -6.83
C ASN A 34 -0.09 -10.06 -5.77
N ILE A 35 -0.85 -10.45 -4.74
CA ILE A 35 -0.43 -11.38 -3.69
C ILE A 35 -1.30 -12.64 -3.86
N GLY A 36 -0.70 -13.77 -4.23
CA GLY A 36 -1.40 -15.06 -4.36
C GLY A 36 -1.13 -15.87 -5.64
N GLY A 37 -0.12 -15.49 -6.43
CA GLY A 37 0.30 -16.27 -7.61
C GLY A 37 -0.57 -16.02 -8.86
N PRO A 38 -0.36 -16.80 -9.94
CA PRO A 38 -0.98 -16.56 -11.25
C PRO A 38 -2.52 -16.59 -11.25
N ASP A 39 -3.15 -17.24 -10.25
CA ASP A 39 -4.61 -17.37 -10.12
C ASP A 39 -5.26 -16.41 -9.10
N ALA A 40 -4.50 -15.48 -8.51
CA ALA A 40 -5.05 -14.52 -7.56
C ALA A 40 -6.01 -13.53 -8.25
N LYS A 41 -7.31 -13.83 -8.17
CA LYS A 41 -8.39 -13.03 -8.78
C LYS A 41 -8.66 -11.70 -8.05
N THR A 42 -8.21 -11.55 -6.81
CA THR A 42 -8.50 -10.36 -5.99
C THR A 42 -7.21 -9.59 -5.66
N PRO A 43 -7.03 -8.37 -6.19
CA PRO A 43 -5.89 -7.54 -5.82
C PRO A 43 -6.01 -7.10 -4.37
N PHE A 44 -4.90 -7.17 -3.63
CA PHE A 44 -4.81 -6.65 -2.27
C PHE A 44 -4.52 -5.16 -2.33
N PHE A 45 -5.28 -4.35 -1.60
CA PHE A 45 -5.07 -2.89 -1.57
C PHE A 45 -4.36 -2.48 -0.29
N VAL A 46 -3.30 -1.70 -0.43
CA VAL A 46 -2.54 -1.18 0.71
C VAL A 46 -2.10 0.25 0.45
N SER A 47 -2.08 1.08 1.48
CA SER A 47 -1.50 2.42 1.35
C SER A 47 -0.02 2.34 1.02
N ILE A 48 0.46 3.19 0.10
CA ILE A 48 1.85 3.23 -0.31
C ILE A 48 2.81 3.44 0.87
N THR A 49 2.35 4.03 1.98
CA THR A 49 3.17 4.26 3.19
C THR A 49 3.55 2.99 3.95
N HIS A 50 2.88 1.86 3.68
CA HIS A 50 3.18 0.56 4.30
C HIS A 50 4.03 -0.34 3.39
N LEU A 51 4.42 0.15 2.21
CA LEU A 51 5.19 -0.60 1.24
C LEU A 51 6.66 -0.22 1.26
N ILE A 52 7.51 -1.23 1.07
CA ILE A 52 8.94 -1.05 0.83
C ILE A 52 9.17 -1.28 -0.66
N PHE A 53 9.75 -0.29 -1.34
CA PHE A 53 10.07 -0.38 -2.76
C PHE A 53 11.56 -0.71 -2.96
N ASP A 54 11.87 -1.40 -4.05
CA ASP A 54 13.26 -1.66 -4.44
C ASP A 54 13.98 -0.32 -4.72
N ARG A 55 15.12 -0.13 -4.04
CA ARG A 55 15.96 1.07 -4.18
C ARG A 55 16.50 1.29 -5.59
N ARG A 56 16.54 0.23 -6.40
CA ARG A 56 16.97 0.25 -7.80
C ARG A 56 15.88 0.76 -8.75
N CYS A 57 14.64 0.93 -8.26
CA CYS A 57 13.57 1.52 -9.05
C CYS A 57 13.90 2.99 -9.38
N ALA A 58 13.75 3.38 -10.65
CA ALA A 58 14.09 4.73 -11.13
C ALA A 58 13.36 5.86 -10.35
N ILE A 59 12.16 5.57 -9.84
CA ILE A 59 11.34 6.52 -9.09
C ILE A 59 11.40 6.34 -7.57
N PHE A 60 12.31 5.50 -7.06
CA PHE A 60 12.41 5.18 -5.63
C PHE A 60 12.47 6.44 -4.75
N ARG A 61 13.32 7.42 -5.13
CA ARG A 61 13.47 8.68 -4.36
C ARG A 61 12.16 9.48 -4.28
N GLN A 62 11.36 9.47 -5.35
CA GLN A 62 10.09 10.19 -5.38
C GLN A 62 9.06 9.49 -4.49
N ILE A 63 9.03 8.15 -4.53
CA ILE A 63 8.18 7.34 -3.65
C ILE A 63 8.57 7.56 -2.19
N GLU A 64 9.86 7.50 -1.85
CA GLU A 64 10.36 7.70 -0.49
C GLU A 64 10.00 9.11 0.04
N ALA A 65 10.20 10.14 -0.78
CA ALA A 65 9.82 11.51 -0.43
C ALA A 65 8.32 11.63 -0.15
N TYR A 66 7.48 11.04 -1.02
CA TYR A 66 6.03 11.00 -0.81
C TYR A 66 5.66 10.29 0.50
N GLN A 67 6.22 9.09 0.74
CA GLN A 67 5.94 8.30 1.94
C GLN A 67 6.28 9.08 3.22
N ARG A 68 7.47 9.69 3.27
CA ARG A 68 7.91 10.51 4.41
C ARG A 68 6.96 11.68 4.67
N HIS A 69 6.60 12.41 3.61
CA HIS A 69 5.68 13.54 3.71
C HIS A 69 4.30 13.09 4.22
N ARG A 70 3.76 12.00 3.67
CA ARG A 70 2.44 11.49 4.06
C ARG A 70 2.42 10.98 5.49
N VAL A 71 3.45 10.25 5.94
CA VAL A 71 3.57 9.79 7.33
C VAL A 71 3.61 10.96 8.31
N LYS A 72 4.34 12.03 7.99
CA LYS A 72 4.34 13.26 8.81
C LYS A 72 2.94 13.86 8.91
N LYS A 73 2.23 13.98 7.77
CA LYS A 73 0.86 14.50 7.73
C LYS A 73 -0.12 13.62 8.51
N LEU A 74 -0.02 12.30 8.40
CA LEU A 74 -0.84 11.33 9.16
C LEU A 74 -0.63 11.47 10.67
N LYS A 75 0.61 11.64 11.13
CA LYS A 75 0.91 11.88 12.55
C LYS A 75 0.27 13.17 13.05
N GLN A 76 0.31 14.23 12.24
CA GLN A 76 -0.32 15.52 12.58
C GLN A 76 -1.85 15.47 12.56
N GLN A 77 -2.45 14.66 11.68
CA GLN A 77 -3.91 14.42 11.67
C GLN A 77 -4.33 13.71 12.96
N ARG A 78 -3.68 12.59 13.29
CA ARG A 78 -3.95 11.85 14.53
C ARG A 78 -3.78 12.67 15.81
N ALA A 79 -2.90 13.67 15.80
CA ALA A 79 -2.70 14.58 16.93
C ALA A 79 -3.74 15.72 17.02
N ARG A 80 -4.50 15.98 15.95
CA ARG A 80 -5.58 16.99 15.91
C ARG A 80 -6.96 16.39 16.15
N ASP A 81 -7.09 15.08 15.96
CA ASP A 81 -8.34 14.34 16.19
C ASP A 81 -8.55 13.97 17.68
N TYR A 82 -7.72 14.53 18.59
CA TYR A 82 -7.76 14.38 20.05
C TYR A 82 -7.78 15.75 20.72
#